data_AF-A0A8S2HRD1-F1
#
_entry.id   AF-A0A8S2HRD1-F1
#
_cell.length_a   1.000
_cell.length_b   1.000
_cell.length_c   1.000
_cell.angle_alpha   90.00
_cell.angle_beta   90.00
_cell.angle_gamma   90.00
#
_symmetry.space_group_name_H-M   'P 1'
#
loop_
_entity.id
_entity.type
_entity.pdbx_description
1 polymer ?
#
loop_
_entity_poly.entity_id
_entity_poly.type
_entity_poly.pdbx_seq_one_letter_code
_entity_poly.pdbx_strand_id
1 'polypeptide(L)'
;MFPSQIEPLFWNYWANIVYILGSIGYMFMNLFCLVFCINKFVYASFVLYVILAILFVIDAILYTIDWYTYAVLLRKSKNIPINYKAEFTACIFQILGSYCYLLGAILAENKTKYMPKILALNVAGIFSLVLEATFTIVGWQITLKNKTYFNRGCCAQDIYLWAHVLNLTADLIYLLATIIAVLRFQMDLIRYPATVQLLQIIGDIVYVVDSLLYMRCYMREKDVLEEKRAKENNEKETVSQQKYDNRGLELESILGNNN
;
A
#
# COMPACT_ATOMS: atom_id res chain seq x y z
N MET A 1 -6.90 11.96 26.36
CA MET A 1 -8.08 11.55 25.59
C MET A 1 -7.64 11.59 24.12
N PHE A 2 -7.30 10.44 23.52
CA PHE A 2 -6.92 10.42 22.10
C PHE A 2 -8.19 10.46 21.26
N PRO A 3 -8.22 11.19 20.13
CA PRO A 3 -9.41 11.24 19.29
C PRO A 3 -9.75 9.81 18.83
N SER A 4 -10.97 9.37 19.14
CA SER A 4 -11.56 8.08 18.73
C SER A 4 -11.89 8.04 17.24
N GLN A 5 -11.23 8.85 16.43
CA GLN A 5 -11.54 9.10 15.03
C GLN A 5 -10.23 9.35 14.30
N ILE A 6 -9.51 8.28 13.99
CA ILE A 6 -8.64 8.32 12.83
C ILE A 6 -9.34 7.43 11.83
N GLU A 7 -9.92 8.08 10.82
CA GLU A 7 -10.52 7.35 9.71
C GLU A 7 -9.40 6.60 8.98
N PRO A 8 -9.62 5.34 8.57
CA PRO A 8 -8.65 4.64 7.75
C PRO A 8 -8.44 5.49 6.49
N LEU A 9 -7.19 5.89 6.26
CA LEU A 9 -6.82 6.93 5.30
C LEU A 9 -7.51 6.68 3.96
N PHE A 10 -8.45 7.57 3.63
CA PHE A 10 -9.08 7.68 2.32
C PHE A 10 -8.03 7.65 1.19
N TRP A 11 -6.83 8.17 1.46
CA TRP A 11 -5.69 8.13 0.56
C TRP A 11 -5.29 6.72 0.11
N ASN A 12 -5.19 5.72 1.00
CA ASN A 12 -4.74 4.38 0.62
C ASN A 12 -5.68 3.73 -0.41
N TYR A 13 -6.98 4.01 -0.32
CA TYR A 13 -7.95 3.54 -1.30
C TYR A 13 -7.73 4.17 -2.69
N TRP A 14 -7.57 5.49 -2.74
CA TRP A 14 -7.34 6.19 -4.02
C TRP A 14 -5.98 5.90 -4.62
N ALA A 15 -4.94 5.76 -3.79
CA ALA A 15 -3.62 5.33 -4.22
C ALA A 15 -3.70 3.96 -4.92
N ASN A 16 -4.40 2.99 -4.33
CA ASN A 16 -4.63 1.68 -4.95
C ASN A 16 -5.40 1.76 -6.27
N ILE A 17 -6.43 2.61 -6.39
CA ILE A 17 -7.12 2.83 -7.68
C ILE A 17 -6.14 3.37 -8.73
N VAL A 18 -5.35 4.36 -8.36
CA VAL A 18 -4.37 4.99 -9.24
C VAL A 18 -3.29 3.99 -9.66
N TYR A 19 -2.82 3.13 -8.75
CA TYR A 19 -1.89 2.05 -9.06
C TYR A 19 -2.50 1.02 -10.01
N ILE A 20 -3.75 0.59 -9.79
CA ILE A 20 -4.44 -0.34 -10.69
C ILE A 20 -4.54 0.26 -12.10
N LEU A 21 -5.03 1.50 -12.21
CA LEU A 21 -5.16 2.17 -13.50
C LEU A 21 -3.79 2.39 -14.17
N GLY A 22 -2.79 2.77 -13.39
CA GLY A 22 -1.41 2.94 -13.82
C GLY A 22 -0.79 1.67 -14.37
N SER A 23 -0.81 0.59 -13.60
CA SER A 23 -0.26 -0.72 -13.97
C SER A 23 -1.00 -1.33 -15.15
N ILE A 24 -2.33 -1.21 -15.20
CA ILE A 24 -3.11 -1.64 -16.37
C ILE A 24 -2.72 -0.84 -17.61
N GLY A 25 -2.64 0.49 -17.50
CA GLY A 25 -2.24 1.36 -18.61
C GLY A 25 -0.83 1.05 -19.11
N TYR A 26 0.11 0.83 -18.19
CA TYR A 26 1.49 0.47 -18.50
C TYR A 26 1.58 -0.91 -19.18
N MET A 27 0.87 -1.90 -18.65
CA MET A 27 0.77 -3.24 -19.22
C MET A 27 0.21 -3.20 -20.66
N PHE A 28 -0.86 -2.43 -20.91
CA PHE A 28 -1.40 -2.26 -22.26
C PHE A 28 -0.37 -1.64 -23.20
N MET A 29 0.32 -0.57 -22.78
CA MET A 29 1.37 0.04 -23.60
C MET A 29 2.51 -0.93 -23.92
N ASN A 30 2.95 -1.73 -22.94
CA ASN A 30 3.97 -2.76 -23.14
C ASN A 30 3.49 -3.84 -24.11
N LEU A 31 2.25 -4.31 -23.96
CA LEU A 31 1.66 -5.29 -24.86
C LEU A 31 1.53 -4.75 -26.29
N PHE A 32 1.07 -3.50 -26.46
CA PHE A 32 0.98 -2.87 -27.77
C PHE A 32 2.37 -2.66 -28.41
N CYS A 33 3.37 -2.27 -27.62
CA CYS A 33 4.76 -2.17 -28.09
C CYS A 33 5.31 -3.53 -28.52
N LEU A 34 5.05 -4.59 -27.75
CA LEU A 34 5.49 -5.96 -28.01
C LEU A 34 4.84 -6.53 -29.29
N VAL A 35 3.53 -6.35 -29.45
CA VAL A 35 2.75 -6.98 -30.54
C VAL A 35 2.84 -6.19 -31.83
N PHE A 36 2.79 -4.85 -31.76
CA PHE A 36 2.64 -4.00 -32.95
C PHE A 36 3.88 -3.16 -33.28
N CYS A 37 4.95 -3.23 -32.47
CA CYS A 37 6.19 -2.47 -32.69
C CYS A 37 5.98 -0.94 -32.83
N ILE A 38 4.94 -0.40 -32.18
CA ILE A 38 4.55 1.01 -32.34
C ILE A 38 5.39 1.91 -31.42
N ASN A 39 6.42 2.55 -31.96
CA ASN A 39 7.24 3.54 -31.24
C ASN A 39 6.52 4.87 -30.91
N LYS A 40 5.29 5.07 -31.37
CA LYS A 40 4.54 6.33 -31.14
C LYS A 40 4.13 6.54 -29.68
N PHE A 41 4.14 5.48 -28.87
CA PHE A 41 3.75 5.56 -27.46
C PHE A 41 4.89 5.97 -26.52
N VAL A 42 6.14 6.09 -27.02
CA VAL A 42 7.32 6.34 -26.16
C VAL A 42 7.16 7.59 -25.29
N TYR A 43 6.62 8.69 -25.84
CA TYR A 43 6.41 9.92 -25.07
C TYR A 43 5.27 9.78 -24.04
N ALA A 44 4.16 9.14 -24.41
CA ALA A 44 3.04 8.90 -23.50
C ALA A 44 3.44 7.96 -22.34
N SER A 45 4.21 6.90 -22.65
CA SER A 45 4.75 5.98 -21.65
C SER A 45 5.73 6.69 -20.70
N PHE A 46 6.56 7.61 -21.21
CA PHE A 46 7.44 8.43 -20.37
C PHE A 46 6.65 9.30 -19.39
N VAL A 47 5.65 10.05 -19.87
CA VAL A 47 4.82 10.92 -19.01
C VAL A 47 4.08 10.10 -17.95
N LEU A 48 3.48 8.97 -18.34
CA LEU A 48 2.80 8.07 -17.41
C LEU A 48 3.76 7.50 -16.36
N TYR A 49 4.97 7.10 -16.77
CA TYR A 49 5.98 6.58 -15.85
C TYR A 49 6.43 7.63 -14.83
N VAL A 50 6.64 8.89 -15.24
CA VAL A 50 6.97 9.99 -14.33
C VAL A 50 5.83 10.25 -13.33
N ILE A 51 4.58 10.29 -13.81
CA ILE A 51 3.41 10.50 -12.95
C ILE A 51 3.32 9.38 -11.90
N LEU A 52 3.46 8.12 -12.30
CA LEU A 52 3.45 6.98 -11.39
C LEU A 52 4.60 7.04 -10.38
N ALA A 53 5.80 7.44 -10.79
CA ALA A 53 6.93 7.59 -9.89
C ALA A 53 6.72 8.70 -8.84
N ILE A 54 6.09 9.82 -9.22
CA ILE A 54 5.71 10.88 -8.27
C ILE A 54 4.71 10.34 -7.26
N LEU A 55 3.72 9.59 -7.72
CA LEU A 55 2.69 9.00 -6.86
C LEU A 55 3.29 7.98 -5.89
N PHE A 56 4.22 7.14 -6.32
CA PHE A 56 4.97 6.25 -5.43
C PHE A 56 5.69 7.01 -4.31
N VAL A 57 6.33 8.15 -4.63
CA VAL A 57 6.98 8.99 -3.61
C VAL A 57 5.97 9.56 -2.62
N ILE A 58 4.85 10.10 -3.12
CA ILE A 58 3.79 10.65 -2.25
C ILE A 58 3.23 9.56 -1.34
N ASP A 59 2.97 8.38 -1.89
CA ASP A 59 2.42 7.25 -1.16
C ASP A 59 3.39 6.72 -0.11
N ALA A 60 4.68 6.59 -0.44
CA ALA A 60 5.72 6.21 0.53
C ALA A 60 5.81 7.21 1.70
N ILE A 61 5.69 8.51 1.43
CA ILE A 61 5.68 9.55 2.47
C ILE A 61 4.43 9.43 3.34
N LEU A 62 3.25 9.30 2.72
CA LEU A 62 1.98 9.21 3.45
C LEU A 62 1.89 7.92 4.26
N TYR A 63 2.35 6.79 3.72
CA TYR A 63 2.49 5.54 4.45
C TYR A 63 3.42 5.68 5.66
N THR A 64 4.56 6.37 5.50
CA THR A 64 5.49 6.62 6.60
C THR A 64 4.86 7.49 7.69
N ILE A 65 4.11 8.53 7.31
CA ILE A 65 3.37 9.39 8.25
C ILE A 65 2.29 8.59 8.99
N ASP A 66 1.57 7.73 8.27
CA ASP A 66 0.54 6.86 8.82
C ASP A 66 1.12 5.89 9.83
N TRP A 67 2.18 5.18 9.44
CA TRP A 67 2.94 4.32 10.31
C TRP A 67 3.41 5.08 11.56
N TYR A 68 4.01 6.26 11.42
CA TYR A 68 4.46 7.03 12.57
C TYR A 68 3.31 7.40 13.51
N THR A 69 2.18 7.84 12.96
CA THR A 69 1.01 8.23 13.74
C THR A 69 0.40 7.03 14.48
N TYR A 70 0.17 5.92 13.79
CA TYR A 70 -0.46 4.75 14.37
C TYR A 70 0.48 3.92 15.24
N ALA A 71 1.71 3.70 14.79
CA ALA A 71 2.69 2.87 15.46
C ALA A 71 3.36 3.62 16.63
N VAL A 72 3.81 4.86 16.43
CA VAL A 72 4.60 5.58 17.45
C VAL A 72 3.71 6.39 18.39
N LEU A 73 2.74 7.15 17.87
CA LEU A 73 1.95 8.07 18.70
C LEU A 73 0.81 7.38 19.43
N LEU A 74 0.04 6.52 18.76
CA LEU A 74 -1.17 5.92 19.34
C LEU A 74 -0.92 4.60 20.07
N ARG A 75 0.13 3.86 19.72
CA ARG A 75 0.43 2.53 20.29
C ARG A 75 1.52 2.54 21.36
N LYS A 76 1.95 3.73 21.81
CA LYS A 76 2.94 3.93 22.90
C LYS A 76 2.58 3.25 24.23
N SER A 77 1.37 2.71 24.40
CA SER A 77 0.91 2.02 25.61
C SER A 77 0.26 0.64 25.42
N LYS A 78 0.19 0.09 24.20
CA LYS A 78 -0.51 -1.18 23.94
C LYS A 78 0.47 -2.28 23.53
N ASN A 79 0.43 -3.41 24.23
CA ASN A 79 1.15 -4.68 23.98
C ASN A 79 0.77 -5.30 22.62
N ILE A 80 1.00 -4.59 21.52
CA ILE A 80 0.76 -5.06 20.15
C ILE A 80 2.11 -5.53 19.58
N PRO A 81 2.19 -6.75 19.01
CA PRO A 81 3.45 -7.38 18.63
C PRO A 81 3.82 -7.01 17.19
N ILE A 82 4.11 -5.73 16.92
CA ILE A 82 4.73 -5.32 15.65
C ILE A 82 6.16 -4.89 15.97
N ASN A 83 7.12 -5.40 15.20
CA ASN A 83 8.51 -4.99 15.37
C ASN A 83 8.73 -3.63 14.70
N TYR A 84 8.55 -2.57 15.49
CA TYR A 84 8.72 -1.17 15.07
C TYR A 84 10.03 -0.91 14.33
N LYS A 85 11.10 -1.66 14.63
CA LYS A 85 12.38 -1.50 13.93
C LYS A 85 12.30 -2.00 12.49
N ALA A 86 11.65 -3.14 12.26
CA ALA A 86 11.50 -3.72 10.93
C ALA A 86 10.62 -2.84 10.04
N GLU A 87 9.47 -2.40 10.54
CA GLU A 87 8.57 -1.49 9.81
C GLU A 87 9.22 -0.12 9.51
N PHE A 88 9.99 0.43 10.46
CA PHE A 88 10.74 1.67 10.22
C PHE A 88 11.78 1.48 9.10
N THR A 89 12.51 0.36 9.14
CA THR A 89 13.46 0.00 8.08
C THR A 89 12.75 -0.18 6.74
N ALA A 90 11.56 -0.78 6.72
CA ALA A 90 10.76 -0.89 5.51
C ALA A 90 10.38 0.49 4.94
N CYS A 91 9.89 1.41 5.78
CA CYS A 91 9.56 2.78 5.36
C CYS A 91 10.76 3.50 4.72
N ILE A 92 11.96 3.36 5.31
CA ILE A 92 13.20 3.93 4.74
C ILE A 92 13.43 3.39 3.33
N PHE A 93 13.34 2.07 3.16
CA PHE A 93 13.57 1.43 1.87
C PHE A 93 12.46 1.74 0.84
N GLN A 94 11.22 1.94 1.29
CA GLN A 94 10.12 2.38 0.43
C GLN A 94 10.39 3.77 -0.15
N ILE A 95 10.83 4.71 0.70
CA ILE A 95 11.21 6.07 0.30
C ILE A 95 12.39 6.00 -0.67
N LEU A 96 13.47 5.30 -0.30
CA LEU A 96 14.65 5.17 -1.15
C LEU A 96 14.30 4.58 -2.53
N GLY A 97 13.51 3.49 -2.55
CA GLY A 97 13.05 2.85 -3.78
C GLY A 97 12.27 3.80 -4.68
N SER A 98 11.31 4.52 -4.11
CA SER A 98 10.46 5.47 -4.82
C SER A 98 11.26 6.64 -5.41
N TYR A 99 12.21 7.19 -4.65
CA TYR A 99 13.08 8.27 -5.15
C TYR A 99 14.04 7.79 -6.24
N CYS A 100 14.62 6.60 -6.11
CA CYS A 100 15.44 6.01 -7.16
C CYS A 100 14.65 5.86 -8.47
N TYR A 101 13.40 5.38 -8.38
CA TYR A 101 12.52 5.29 -9.54
C TYR A 101 12.19 6.64 -10.15
N LEU A 102 11.90 7.66 -9.34
CA LEU A 102 11.64 9.02 -9.83
C LEU A 102 12.85 9.62 -10.55
N LEU A 103 14.05 9.48 -9.98
CA LEU A 103 15.28 9.94 -10.62
C LEU A 103 15.55 9.19 -11.92
N GLY A 104 15.31 7.87 -11.94
CA GLY A 104 15.40 7.05 -13.15
C GLY A 104 14.41 7.51 -14.23
N ALA A 105 13.17 7.82 -13.83
CA ALA A 105 12.12 8.32 -14.70
C ALA A 105 12.49 9.67 -15.32
N ILE A 106 12.98 10.63 -14.54
CA ILE A 106 13.41 11.95 -15.03
C ILE A 106 14.54 11.80 -16.06
N LEU A 107 15.52 10.93 -15.79
CA LEU A 107 16.65 10.72 -16.70
C LEU A 107 16.25 9.99 -18.00
N ALA A 108 15.11 9.29 -18.01
CA ALA A 108 14.63 8.54 -19.17
C ALA A 108 14.25 9.44 -20.37
N GLU A 109 14.03 10.74 -20.16
CA GLU A 109 13.81 11.72 -21.23
C GLU A 109 14.96 11.69 -22.25
N ASN A 110 16.20 11.58 -21.76
CA ASN A 110 17.40 11.50 -22.58
C ASN A 110 18.10 10.14 -22.39
N LYS A 111 17.33 9.07 -22.63
CA LYS A 111 17.75 7.68 -22.40
C LYS A 111 19.08 7.29 -23.05
N THR A 112 19.40 7.84 -24.22
CA THR A 112 20.64 7.50 -24.95
C THR A 112 21.89 7.98 -24.20
N LYS A 113 21.80 9.14 -23.54
CA LYS A 113 22.91 9.71 -22.77
C LYS A 113 23.02 9.11 -21.37
N TYR A 114 21.90 8.77 -20.74
CA TYR A 114 21.85 8.39 -19.32
C TYR A 114 21.53 6.91 -19.07
N MET A 115 21.51 6.05 -20.10
CA MET A 115 21.15 4.63 -19.97
C MET A 115 21.83 3.90 -18.80
N PRO A 116 23.16 4.02 -18.57
CA PRO A 116 23.79 3.34 -17.43
C PRO A 116 23.28 3.83 -16.07
N LYS A 117 23.01 5.14 -15.95
CA LYS A 117 22.47 5.73 -14.72
C LYS A 117 21.02 5.30 -14.48
N ILE A 118 20.21 5.26 -15.54
CA ILE A 118 18.81 4.79 -15.47
C ILE A 118 18.78 3.33 -15.00
N LEU A 119 19.62 2.47 -15.58
CA LEU A 119 19.71 1.07 -15.17
C LEU A 119 20.18 0.92 -13.72
N ALA A 120 21.20 1.67 -13.30
CA ALA A 120 21.68 1.64 -11.92
C ALA A 120 20.60 2.11 -10.91
N LEU A 121 19.86 3.17 -11.25
CA LEU A 121 18.76 3.68 -10.43
C LEU A 121 17.59 2.69 -10.37
N ASN A 122 17.24 2.03 -11.47
CA ASN A 122 16.20 1.00 -11.46
C ASN A 122 16.61 -0.21 -10.61
N VAL A 123 17.86 -0.66 -10.70
CA VAL A 123 18.38 -1.74 -9.85
C VAL A 123 18.32 -1.34 -8.37
N ALA A 124 18.81 -0.15 -8.02
CA ALA A 124 18.78 0.35 -6.66
C ALA A 124 17.33 0.54 -6.15
N GLY A 125 16.44 1.02 -7.02
CA GLY A 125 15.02 1.21 -6.74
C GLY A 125 14.33 -0.10 -6.39
N ILE A 126 14.41 -1.09 -7.28
CA ILE A 126 13.80 -2.40 -7.09
C ILE A 126 14.41 -3.13 -5.89
N PHE A 127 15.74 -3.09 -5.74
CA PHE A 127 16.38 -3.72 -4.60
C PHE A 127 15.91 -3.12 -3.27
N SER A 128 15.69 -1.79 -3.24
CA SER A 128 15.10 -1.14 -2.07
C SER A 128 13.67 -1.62 -1.83
N LEU A 129 12.82 -1.75 -2.86
CA LEU A 129 11.46 -2.29 -2.69
C LEU A 129 11.45 -3.75 -2.19
N VAL A 130 12.34 -4.61 -2.71
CA VAL A 130 12.51 -5.98 -2.19
C VAL A 130 12.84 -5.96 -0.69
N LEU A 131 13.74 -5.06 -0.27
CA LEU A 131 14.09 -4.92 1.16
C LEU A 131 12.91 -4.39 1.97
N GLU A 132 12.19 -3.39 1.47
CA GLU A 132 10.94 -2.89 2.07
C GLU A 132 9.99 -4.06 2.33
N ALA A 133 9.56 -4.77 1.29
CA ALA A 133 8.57 -5.83 1.41
C ALA A 133 9.07 -6.97 2.32
N THR A 134 10.36 -7.29 2.29
CA THR A 134 10.97 -8.27 3.20
C THR A 134 10.88 -7.82 4.66
N PHE A 135 11.26 -6.57 4.96
CA PHE A 135 11.21 -6.05 6.33
C PHE A 135 9.77 -5.88 6.83
N THR A 136 8.84 -5.54 5.95
CA THR A 136 7.40 -5.51 6.25
C THR A 136 6.92 -6.91 6.63
N ILE A 137 7.18 -7.95 5.82
CA ILE A 137 6.83 -9.34 6.16
C ILE A 137 7.44 -9.76 7.51
N VAL A 138 8.71 -9.44 7.77
CA VAL A 138 9.38 -9.73 9.06
C VAL A 138 8.70 -8.99 10.22
N GLY A 139 8.30 -7.74 10.02
CA GLY A 139 7.53 -6.94 10.99
C GLY A 139 6.24 -7.62 11.40
N TRP A 140 5.54 -8.23 10.43
CA TRP A 140 4.28 -8.94 10.60
C TRP A 140 4.44 -10.37 11.17
N GLN A 141 5.55 -11.07 10.92
CA GLN A 141 5.78 -12.42 11.46
C GLN A 141 5.79 -12.48 13.00
N ILE A 142 6.21 -11.41 13.66
CA ILE A 142 6.16 -11.32 15.14
C ILE A 142 4.71 -11.20 15.62
N THR A 143 3.83 -10.61 14.82
CA THR A 143 2.39 -10.56 15.09
C THR A 143 1.76 -11.94 14.99
N LEU A 144 2.18 -12.75 14.01
CA LEU A 144 1.67 -14.12 13.80
C LEU A 144 2.11 -15.11 14.90
N LYS A 145 3.26 -14.88 15.56
CA LYS A 145 3.72 -15.73 16.67
C LYS A 145 2.84 -15.64 17.93
N ASN A 146 2.12 -14.53 18.13
CA ASN A 146 1.18 -14.37 19.24
C ASN A 146 -0.21 -14.88 18.87
N LYS A 147 -0.47 -16.17 19.14
CA LYS A 147 -1.72 -16.90 18.83
C LYS A 147 -3.01 -16.26 19.37
N THR A 148 -2.93 -15.32 20.31
CA THR A 148 -4.10 -14.65 20.91
C THR A 148 -4.89 -13.79 19.92
N TYR A 149 -4.31 -13.40 18.79
CA TYR A 149 -5.00 -12.57 17.78
C TYR A 149 -5.68 -13.38 16.66
N PHE A 150 -5.45 -14.69 16.57
CA PHE A 150 -5.97 -15.58 15.51
C PHE A 150 -7.42 -16.04 15.69
N ASN A 151 -8.04 -15.83 16.87
CA ASN A 151 -9.38 -16.33 17.18
C ASN A 151 -10.54 -15.47 16.63
N ARG A 152 -10.30 -14.57 15.68
CA ARG A 152 -11.35 -13.83 14.96
C ARG A 152 -11.27 -14.23 13.50
N GLY A 153 -12.20 -15.07 13.03
CA GLY A 153 -12.11 -15.78 11.75
C GLY A 153 -11.72 -14.91 10.53
N CYS A 154 -10.91 -15.49 9.63
CA CYS A 154 -10.32 -14.81 8.45
C CYS A 154 -9.97 -13.34 8.74
N CYS A 155 -9.01 -13.13 9.63
CA CYS A 155 -8.52 -11.82 10.00
C CYS A 155 -8.05 -11.07 8.74
N ALA A 156 -8.44 -9.80 8.59
CA ALA A 156 -7.89 -8.90 7.56
C ALA A 156 -6.35 -8.96 7.53
N GLN A 157 -5.71 -9.24 8.67
CA GLN A 157 -4.28 -9.45 8.87
C GLN A 157 -3.67 -10.54 7.97
N ASP A 158 -4.37 -11.66 7.71
CA ASP A 158 -3.86 -12.71 6.82
C ASP A 158 -3.82 -12.21 5.37
N ILE A 159 -4.84 -11.45 4.95
CA ILE A 159 -4.91 -10.90 3.60
C ILE A 159 -3.84 -9.81 3.40
N TYR A 160 -3.59 -8.96 4.42
CA TYR A 160 -2.48 -7.99 4.38
C TYR A 160 -1.11 -8.67 4.24
N LEU A 161 -0.87 -9.76 4.98
CA LEU A 161 0.37 -10.53 4.82
C LEU A 161 0.51 -11.06 3.39
N TRP A 162 -0.55 -11.64 2.83
CA TRP A 162 -0.53 -12.13 1.45
C TRP A 162 -0.33 -11.02 0.43
N ALA A 163 -0.87 -9.83 0.69
CA ALA A 163 -0.64 -8.65 -0.14
C ALA A 163 0.85 -8.27 -0.13
N HIS A 164 1.48 -8.15 1.04
CA HIS A 164 2.94 -7.93 1.11
C HIS A 164 3.78 -9.05 0.46
N VAL A 165 3.33 -10.31 0.54
CA VAL A 165 3.99 -11.42 -0.17
C VAL A 165 3.86 -11.29 -1.69
N LEU A 166 2.70 -10.85 -2.20
CA LEU A 166 2.51 -10.58 -3.62
C LEU A 166 3.33 -9.37 -4.08
N ASN A 167 3.39 -8.30 -3.28
CA ASN A 167 4.26 -7.15 -3.50
C ASN A 167 5.74 -7.59 -3.64
N LEU A 168 6.24 -8.37 -2.67
CA LEU A 168 7.60 -8.95 -2.74
C LEU A 168 7.79 -9.82 -4.00
N THR A 169 6.78 -10.62 -4.36
CA THR A 169 6.85 -11.49 -5.54
C THR A 169 6.95 -10.65 -6.82
N ALA A 170 6.16 -9.58 -6.95
CA ALA A 170 6.27 -8.64 -8.05
C ALA A 170 7.66 -8.01 -8.09
N ASP A 171 8.15 -7.47 -6.97
CA ASP A 171 9.47 -6.84 -6.88
C ASP A 171 10.60 -7.78 -7.33
N LEU A 172 10.54 -9.06 -6.93
CA LEU A 172 11.51 -10.07 -7.35
C LEU A 172 11.45 -10.36 -8.86
N ILE A 173 10.25 -10.36 -9.45
CA ILE A 173 10.06 -10.51 -10.90
C ILE A 173 10.66 -9.30 -11.63
N TYR A 174 10.42 -8.07 -11.17
CA TYR A 174 11.05 -6.87 -11.73
C TYR A 174 12.56 -6.87 -11.55
N LEU A 175 13.06 -7.36 -10.43
CA LEU A 175 14.50 -7.46 -10.16
C LEU A 175 15.14 -8.40 -11.18
N LEU A 176 14.54 -9.57 -11.39
CA LEU A 176 15.00 -10.53 -12.40
C LEU A 176 14.96 -9.92 -13.81
N ALA A 177 13.86 -9.27 -14.18
CA ALA A 177 13.72 -8.59 -15.46
C ALA A 177 14.83 -7.54 -15.66
N THR A 178 15.13 -6.76 -14.61
CA THR A 178 16.14 -5.70 -14.63
C THR A 178 17.56 -6.27 -14.69
N ILE A 179 17.87 -7.33 -13.95
CA ILE A 179 19.16 -8.02 -14.05
C ILE A 179 19.38 -8.54 -15.46
N ILE A 180 18.37 -9.18 -16.07
CA ILE A 180 18.46 -9.65 -17.46
C ILE A 180 18.71 -8.47 -18.41
N ALA A 181 18.02 -7.34 -18.23
CA ALA A 181 18.21 -6.14 -19.04
C ALA A 181 19.64 -5.58 -18.90
N VAL A 182 20.18 -5.51 -17.68
CA VAL A 182 21.55 -5.04 -17.41
C VAL A 182 22.59 -5.96 -18.04
N LEU A 183 22.48 -7.28 -17.84
CA LEU A 183 23.42 -8.25 -18.42
C LEU A 183 23.43 -8.18 -19.95
N ARG A 184 22.25 -8.02 -20.56
CA ARG A 184 22.13 -7.87 -22.02
C ARG A 184 22.72 -6.57 -22.53
N PHE A 185 22.52 -5.47 -21.80
CA PHE A 185 23.14 -4.18 -22.11
C PHE A 185 24.67 -4.28 -22.05
N GLN A 186 25.24 -4.99 -21.06
CA GLN A 186 26.69 -5.21 -20.98
C GLN A 186 27.25 -6.12 -22.08
N MET A 187 26.43 -7.02 -22.64
CA MET A 187 26.81 -7.90 -23.75
C MET A 187 26.59 -7.27 -25.14
N ASP A 188 26.29 -5.97 -25.23
CA ASP A 188 25.99 -5.24 -26.48
C ASP A 188 24.86 -5.88 -27.32
N LEU A 189 23.94 -6.59 -26.67
CA LEU A 189 22.79 -7.18 -27.36
C LEU A 189 21.71 -6.09 -27.52
N ILE A 190 21.77 -5.42 -28.68
CA ILE A 190 20.97 -4.22 -29.03
C ILE A 190 19.46 -4.46 -28.95
N ARG A 191 19.00 -5.71 -29.04
CA ARG A 191 17.57 -6.04 -29.01
C ARG A 191 17.07 -6.22 -27.58
N TYR A 192 16.15 -5.35 -27.17
CA TYR A 192 15.39 -5.54 -25.93
C TYR A 192 14.65 -6.88 -26.01
N PRO A 193 14.95 -7.85 -25.14
CA PRO A 193 14.42 -9.20 -25.30
C PRO A 193 12.93 -9.20 -24.94
N ALA A 194 12.12 -9.88 -25.76
CA ALA A 194 10.72 -10.14 -25.46
C ALA A 194 10.54 -10.76 -24.05
N THR A 195 11.54 -11.49 -23.56
CA THR A 195 11.58 -12.05 -22.21
C THR A 195 11.55 -10.98 -21.11
N VAL A 196 12.24 -9.85 -21.25
CA VAL A 196 12.22 -8.78 -20.24
C VAL A 196 10.85 -8.11 -20.23
N GLN A 197 10.27 -7.83 -21.40
CA GLN A 197 8.92 -7.27 -21.49
C GLN A 197 7.86 -8.23 -20.93
N LEU A 198 8.00 -9.54 -21.20
CA LEU A 198 7.10 -10.56 -20.66
C LEU A 198 7.18 -10.62 -19.13
N LEU A 199 8.39 -10.61 -18.56
CA LEU A 199 8.56 -10.59 -17.10
C LEU A 199 7.95 -9.33 -16.47
N GLN A 200 8.13 -8.16 -17.11
CA GLN A 200 7.50 -6.92 -16.66
C GLN A 200 5.97 -7.01 -16.68
N ILE A 201 5.39 -7.56 -17.75
CA ILE A 201 3.93 -7.78 -17.83
C ILE A 201 3.45 -8.72 -16.72
N ILE A 202 4.18 -9.80 -16.43
CA ILE A 202 3.84 -10.71 -15.32
C ILE A 202 3.91 -9.95 -13.99
N GLY A 203 4.93 -9.13 -13.78
CA GLY A 203 5.05 -8.27 -12.61
C GLY A 203 3.87 -7.29 -12.48
N ASP A 204 3.48 -6.64 -13.58
CA ASP A 204 2.35 -5.70 -13.62
C ASP A 204 1.05 -6.40 -13.19
N ILE A 205 0.82 -7.64 -13.68
CA ILE A 205 -0.34 -8.47 -13.29
C ILE A 205 -0.33 -8.76 -11.79
N VAL A 206 0.83 -9.12 -11.23
CA VAL A 206 0.94 -9.41 -9.79
C VAL A 206 0.63 -8.16 -8.97
N TYR A 207 1.16 -6.99 -9.35
CA TYR A 207 0.82 -5.71 -8.69
C TYR A 207 -0.66 -5.37 -8.78
N VAL A 208 -1.32 -5.61 -9.92
CA VAL A 208 -2.76 -5.35 -10.05
C VAL A 208 -3.56 -6.25 -9.10
N VAL A 209 -3.21 -7.54 -9.01
CA VAL A 209 -3.86 -8.47 -8.08
C VAL A 209 -3.62 -8.04 -6.63
N ASP A 210 -2.41 -7.62 -6.30
CA ASP A 210 -2.05 -7.09 -4.98
C ASP A 210 -2.88 -5.86 -4.61
N SER A 211 -2.90 -4.83 -5.47
CA SER A 211 -3.69 -3.61 -5.23
C SER A 211 -5.19 -3.89 -5.07
N LEU A 212 -5.74 -4.88 -5.80
CA LEU A 212 -7.13 -5.31 -5.63
C LEU A 212 -7.38 -5.95 -4.25
N LEU A 213 -6.41 -6.72 -3.73
CA LEU A 213 -6.50 -7.30 -2.38
C LEU A 213 -6.44 -6.21 -1.31
N TYR A 214 -5.54 -5.23 -1.44
CA TYR A 214 -5.50 -4.07 -0.54
C TYR A 214 -6.81 -3.28 -0.54
N MET A 215 -7.37 -3.02 -1.72
CA MET A 215 -8.65 -2.33 -1.85
C MET A 215 -9.78 -3.11 -1.17
N ARG A 216 -9.82 -4.44 -1.34
CA ARG A 216 -10.79 -5.31 -0.67
C ARG A 216 -10.63 -5.29 0.85
N CYS A 217 -9.40 -5.31 1.36
CA CYS A 217 -9.12 -5.18 2.79
C CYS A 217 -9.64 -3.85 3.34
N TYR A 218 -9.32 -2.75 2.65
CA TYR A 218 -9.77 -1.42 3.05
C TYR A 218 -11.29 -1.33 3.15
N MET A 219 -12.02 -1.82 2.13
CA MET A 219 -13.48 -1.81 2.12
C MET A 219 -14.05 -2.60 3.31
N ARG A 220 -13.49 -3.77 3.60
CA ARG A 220 -13.92 -4.60 4.74
C ARG A 220 -13.64 -3.93 6.09
N GLU A 221 -12.50 -3.24 6.24
CA GLU A 221 -12.20 -2.49 7.47
C GLU A 221 -13.15 -1.31 7.66
N LYS A 222 -13.48 -0.62 6.57
CA LYS A 222 -14.46 0.47 6.57
C LYS A 222 -15.83 -0.02 7.03
N ASP A 223 -16.35 -1.11 6.45
CA ASP A 223 -17.66 -1.67 6.81
C ASP A 223 -17.71 -2.03 8.31
N VAL A 224 -16.67 -2.67 8.84
CA VAL A 224 -16.58 -3.04 10.27
C VAL A 224 -16.52 -1.81 11.18
N LEU A 225 -15.87 -0.72 10.75
CA LEU A 225 -15.83 0.52 11.50
C LEU A 225 -17.18 1.23 11.50
N GLU A 226 -17.88 1.24 10.36
CA GLU A 226 -19.23 1.79 10.24
C GLU A 226 -20.23 1.01 11.12
N GLU A 227 -20.16 -0.32 11.13
CA GLU A 227 -20.96 -1.17 12.03
C GLU A 227 -20.69 -0.87 13.52
N LYS A 228 -19.43 -0.65 13.90
CA LYS A 228 -19.08 -0.29 15.28
C LYS A 228 -19.61 1.09 15.64
N ARG A 229 -19.50 2.08 14.74
CA ARG A 229 -20.06 3.42 14.95
C ARG A 229 -21.58 3.38 15.12
N ALA A 230 -22.27 2.58 14.29
CA ALA A 230 -23.71 2.40 14.40
C ALA A 230 -24.10 1.78 15.75
N LYS A 231 -23.36 0.77 16.22
CA LYS A 231 -23.59 0.16 17.55
C LYS A 231 -23.33 1.14 18.70
N GLU A 232 -22.23 1.89 18.65
CA GLU A 232 -21.91 2.90 19.69
C GLU A 232 -22.93 4.05 19.72
N ASN A 233 -23.45 4.46 18.56
CA ASN A 233 -24.49 5.48 18.50
C ASN A 233 -25.83 4.95 19.06
N ASN A 234 -26.22 3.73 18.71
CA ASN A 234 -27.42 3.10 19.27
C ASN A 234 -27.32 2.91 20.79
N GLU A 235 -26.15 2.52 21.31
CA GLU A 235 -25.91 2.43 22.77
C GLU A 235 -26.03 3.80 23.45
N LYS A 236 -25.47 4.86 22.85
CA LYS A 236 -25.58 6.24 23.39
C LYS A 236 -27.01 6.76 23.36
N GLU A 237 -27.76 6.48 22.31
CA GLU A 237 -29.18 6.83 22.22
C GLU A 237 -30.01 6.08 23.27
N THR A 238 -29.78 4.77 23.44
CA THR A 238 -30.46 3.95 24.45
C THR A 238 -30.19 4.45 25.87
N VAL A 239 -28.93 4.77 26.19
CA VAL A 239 -28.54 5.32 27.51
C VAL A 239 -29.14 6.72 27.72
N SER A 240 -29.20 7.54 26.68
CA SER A 240 -29.82 8.87 26.76
C SER A 240 -31.32 8.76 27.01
N GLN A 241 -32.00 7.83 26.34
CA GLN A 241 -33.44 7.61 26.47
C GLN A 241 -33.82 7.05 27.85
N GLN A 242 -33.09 6.06 28.37
CA GLN A 242 -33.27 5.60 29.76
C GLN A 242 -33.07 6.72 30.79
N LYS A 243 -32.15 7.66 30.54
CA LYS A 243 -31.92 8.80 31.43
C LYS A 243 -33.07 9.82 31.38
N TYR A 244 -33.73 9.97 30.24
CA TYR A 244 -34.94 10.79 30.13
C TYR A 244 -36.13 10.13 30.83
N ASP A 245 -36.35 8.83 30.62
CA ASP A 245 -37.45 8.09 31.24
C ASP A 245 -37.33 8.07 32.77
N ASN A 246 -36.12 7.85 33.31
CA ASN A 246 -35.87 7.90 34.75
C ASN A 246 -36.10 9.30 35.36
N ARG A 247 -35.81 10.38 34.63
CA ARG A 247 -36.14 11.74 35.08
C ARG A 247 -37.64 12.01 35.08
N GLY A 248 -38.37 11.48 34.08
CA GLY A 248 -39.83 11.56 34.05
C GLY A 248 -40.47 10.88 35.26
N LEU A 249 -40.00 9.68 35.59
CA LEU A 249 -40.46 8.92 36.77
C LEU A 249 -40.12 9.62 38.10
N GLU A 250 -38.94 10.23 38.22
CA GLU A 250 -38.59 11.03 39.40
C GLU A 250 -39.54 12.23 39.58
N LEU A 251 -39.84 12.95 38.50
CA LEU A 251 -40.75 14.10 38.51
C LEU A 251 -42.19 13.73 38.88
N GLU A 252 -42.70 12.60 38.37
CA GLU A 252 -44.02 12.08 38.76
C GLU A 252 -44.06 11.66 40.23
N SER A 253 -42.98 11.06 40.77
CA SER A 253 -42.92 10.71 42.20
C SER A 253 -42.94 11.94 43.12
N ILE A 254 -42.32 13.04 42.69
CA ILE A 254 -42.29 14.31 43.44
C ILE A 254 -43.65 15.00 43.41
N LEU A 255 -44.37 14.93 42.28
CA LEU A 255 -45.69 15.53 42.13
C LEU A 255 -46.78 14.69 42.82
N GLY A 256 -46.66 13.37 42.85
CA GLY A 256 -47.61 12.47 43.51
C GLY A 256 -47.58 12.52 45.05
N ASN A 257 -46.48 12.97 45.66
CA ASN A 257 -46.35 13.13 47.12
C ASN A 257 -46.85 14.49 47.65
N ASN A 258 -47.31 15.39 46.78
CA ASN A 258 -47.80 16.72 47.15
C ASN A 258 -49.33 16.87 47.08
N ASN A 259 -50.06 15.76 46.90
CA ASN A 259 -51.52 15.67 47.01
C ASN A 259 -51.91 14.77 48.18
#